data_AF-A0A562EMT1-F1
#
_entry.id   AF-A0A562EMT1-F1
#
_cell.length_a   1.000
_cell.length_b   1.000
_cell.length_c   1.000
_cell.angle_alpha   90.00
_cell.angle_beta   90.00
_cell.angle_gamma   90.00
#
_symmetry.space_group_name_H-M   'P 1'
#
loop_
_entity.id
_entity.type
_entity.pdbx_description
1 polymer ?
#
loop_
_entity_poly.entity_id
_entity_poly.type
_entity_poly.pdbx_seq_one_letter_code
_entity_poly.pdbx_strand_id
1 'polypeptide(L)'
;MPPSRDEPRGLLDALLTHRHDSLTDALAATGRMLAPPVVPAAAVTGSPTREFVVELDASAELPSPAGWRPVRYQVDCAAEELEDVLAITAPAPLVVYPHVPDAALADAARALTEAGHIPGLTAGRGADAIADFLSVLAHADTGYAARATGTDDVVALLAATVAALSGFDVRDALATPDVTRLRRLVPEAAAAVREILLVVEVDDTDTVVRELGALDLTTD
;
A
#
# COMPACT_ATOMS: atom_id res chain seq x y z
N MET A 1 0.24 -4.68 24.51
CA MET A 1 0.55 -3.24 24.53
C MET A 1 0.69 -2.81 23.08
N PRO A 2 -0.01 -1.77 22.62
CA PRO A 2 0.37 -1.14 21.35
C PRO A 2 1.80 -0.57 21.52
N PRO A 3 2.70 -0.73 20.54
CA PRO A 3 3.98 -0.06 20.59
C PRO A 3 3.74 1.45 20.71
N SER A 4 4.44 2.08 21.64
CA SER A 4 4.41 3.53 21.88
C SER A 4 4.64 4.29 20.58
N ARG A 5 3.86 5.34 20.35
CA ARG A 5 3.91 6.23 19.17
C ARG A 5 5.26 6.96 18.97
N ASP A 6 6.25 6.74 19.83
CA ASP A 6 7.51 7.50 19.94
C ASP A 6 8.79 6.73 19.53
N GLU A 7 8.70 5.49 19.06
CA GLU A 7 9.88 4.86 18.44
C GLU A 7 10.07 5.42 17.02
N PRO A 8 11.24 6.00 16.68
CA PRO A 8 11.50 6.48 15.33
C PRO A 8 11.44 5.29 14.37
N ARG A 9 10.33 5.22 13.62
CA ARG A 9 10.16 4.21 12.58
C ARG A 9 11.02 4.57 11.38
N GLY A 10 11.77 3.59 10.88
CA GLY A 10 12.52 3.72 9.63
C GLY A 10 11.56 3.94 8.45
N LEU A 11 12.05 4.47 7.33
CA LEU A 11 11.24 4.71 6.13
C LEU A 11 10.48 3.45 5.68
N LEU A 12 11.12 2.29 5.82
CA LEU A 12 10.63 1.00 5.33
C LEU A 12 9.86 0.18 6.40
N ASP A 13 9.70 0.71 7.62
CA ASP A 13 9.06 -0.02 8.71
C ASP A 13 7.59 -0.30 8.38
N ALA A 14 7.21 -1.59 8.46
CA ALA A 14 5.89 -2.09 8.11
C ALA A 14 5.38 -1.62 6.72
N LEU A 15 6.29 -1.43 5.75
CA LEU A 15 5.94 -0.99 4.40
C LEU A 15 5.57 -2.15 3.48
N LEU A 16 6.29 -3.28 3.55
CA LEU A 16 6.14 -4.35 2.58
C LEU A 16 5.09 -5.36 3.03
N THR A 17 4.27 -5.86 2.11
CA THR A 17 3.36 -6.97 2.39
C THR A 17 3.36 -7.98 1.24
N HIS A 18 2.78 -9.14 1.51
CA HIS A 18 2.61 -10.21 0.54
C HIS A 18 1.25 -10.88 0.74
N ARG A 19 0.69 -11.37 -0.36
CA ARG A 19 -0.52 -12.17 -0.39
C ARG A 19 -0.19 -13.64 -0.22
N HIS A 20 -0.70 -14.23 0.85
CA HIS A 20 -0.54 -15.66 1.13
C HIS A 20 -1.87 -16.39 0.89
N ASP A 21 -1.80 -17.54 0.23
CA ASP A 21 -2.97 -18.38 -0.02
C ASP A 21 -3.49 -19.06 1.27
N SER A 22 -2.66 -19.18 2.30
CA SER A 22 -3.00 -19.84 3.56
C SER A 22 -2.72 -18.95 4.78
N LEU A 23 -3.59 -19.04 5.79
CA LEU A 23 -3.42 -18.34 7.06
C LEU A 23 -2.15 -18.80 7.80
N THR A 24 -1.77 -20.07 7.64
CA THR A 24 -0.57 -20.64 8.28
C THR A 24 0.71 -19.97 7.77
N ASP A 25 0.84 -19.82 6.45
CA ASP A 25 2.02 -19.19 5.84
C ASP A 25 2.06 -17.70 6.17
N ALA A 26 0.89 -17.05 6.15
CA ALA A 26 0.75 -15.66 6.54
C ALA A 26 1.17 -15.44 8.01
N LEU A 27 0.83 -16.35 8.92
CA LEU A 27 1.24 -16.29 10.33
C LEU A 27 2.75 -16.42 10.52
N ALA A 28 3.42 -17.19 9.65
CA ALA A 28 4.87 -17.40 9.70
C ALA A 28 5.68 -16.21 9.18
N ALA A 29 5.12 -15.40 8.28
CA ALA A 29 5.79 -14.23 7.71
C ALA A 29 5.98 -13.13 8.77
N THR A 30 7.21 -12.91 9.25
CA THR A 30 7.51 -11.88 10.26
C THR A 30 8.78 -11.12 9.90
N GLY A 31 8.78 -9.80 10.09
CA GLY A 31 9.95 -8.96 9.87
C GLY A 31 9.61 -7.49 10.14
N ARG A 32 10.60 -6.66 10.48
CA ARG A 32 10.39 -5.24 10.82
C ARG A 32 9.78 -4.45 9.66
N MET A 33 10.24 -4.72 8.44
CA MET A 33 9.74 -4.10 7.22
C MET A 33 8.39 -4.66 6.77
N LEU A 34 7.93 -5.76 7.37
CA LEU A 34 6.73 -6.45 6.94
C LEU A 34 5.51 -5.87 7.66
N ALA A 35 4.58 -5.36 6.87
CA ALA A 35 3.23 -5.02 7.29
C ALA A 35 2.42 -6.29 7.58
N PRO A 36 1.19 -6.17 8.15
CA PRO A 36 0.26 -7.27 8.19
C PRO A 36 0.08 -7.91 6.80
N PRO A 37 0.14 -9.25 6.70
CA PRO A 37 0.07 -9.96 5.43
C PRO A 37 -1.37 -9.98 4.93
N VAL A 38 -1.50 -10.17 3.62
CA VAL A 38 -2.79 -10.30 2.95
C VAL A 38 -3.18 -11.76 2.87
N VAL A 39 -4.42 -12.07 3.21
CA VAL A 39 -5.02 -13.40 3.01
C VAL A 39 -6.39 -13.28 2.34
N PRO A 40 -6.77 -14.22 1.45
CA PRO A 40 -8.12 -14.28 0.92
C PRO A 40 -9.15 -14.46 2.04
N ALA A 41 -10.32 -13.84 1.92
CA ALA A 41 -11.41 -13.99 2.90
C ALA A 41 -11.77 -15.47 3.17
N ALA A 42 -11.72 -16.32 2.14
CA ALA A 42 -11.98 -17.75 2.25
C ALA A 42 -10.94 -18.52 3.09
N ALA A 43 -9.72 -18.00 3.22
CA ALA A 43 -8.66 -18.62 4.02
C ALA A 43 -8.79 -18.32 5.53
N VAL A 44 -9.60 -17.33 5.90
CA VAL A 44 -9.79 -16.91 7.30
C VAL A 44 -10.72 -17.88 8.01
N THR A 45 -10.13 -18.83 8.73
CA THR A 45 -10.86 -19.83 9.53
C THR A 45 -10.72 -19.51 11.02
N GLY A 46 -11.63 -18.66 11.54
CA GLY A 46 -11.69 -18.28 12.95
C GLY A 46 -11.07 -16.91 13.25
N SER A 47 -10.72 -16.67 14.52
CA SER A 47 -10.13 -15.41 14.97
C SER A 47 -8.59 -15.52 14.99
N PRO A 48 -7.88 -14.88 14.06
CA PRO A 48 -6.43 -14.96 14.02
C PRO A 48 -5.78 -14.28 15.24
N THR A 49 -4.56 -14.72 15.57
CA THR A 49 -3.81 -14.28 16.75
C THR A 49 -2.99 -13.00 16.54
N ARG A 50 -2.91 -12.51 15.29
CA ARG A 50 -2.24 -11.27 14.91
C ARG A 50 -3.08 -10.49 13.90
N GLU A 51 -2.60 -9.31 13.54
CA GLU A 51 -3.20 -8.45 12.54
C GLU A 51 -3.03 -9.01 11.12
N PHE A 52 -4.08 -8.88 10.30
CA PHE A 52 -4.12 -9.31 8.89
C PHE A 52 -4.88 -8.30 8.04
N VAL A 53 -4.58 -8.34 6.75
CA VAL A 53 -5.39 -7.73 5.69
C VAL A 53 -6.22 -8.83 5.04
N VAL A 54 -7.50 -8.55 4.81
CA VAL A 54 -8.40 -9.50 4.15
C VAL A 54 -8.64 -9.05 2.72
N GLU A 55 -8.25 -9.88 1.77
CA GLU A 55 -8.61 -9.70 0.37
C GLU A 55 -10.02 -10.23 0.13
N LEU A 56 -10.87 -9.36 -0.39
CA LEU A 56 -12.24 -9.65 -0.80
C LEU A 56 -12.22 -10.10 -2.26
N ASP A 57 -13.01 -11.11 -2.56
CA ASP A 57 -13.42 -11.38 -3.94
C ASP A 57 -14.51 -10.34 -4.29
N ALA A 58 -14.44 -9.72 -5.48
CA ALA A 58 -15.43 -8.73 -5.94
C ALA A 58 -16.88 -9.26 -5.88
N SER A 59 -17.05 -10.59 -5.90
CA SER A 59 -18.34 -11.28 -5.80
C SER A 59 -18.74 -11.74 -4.38
N ALA A 60 -17.85 -11.62 -3.39
CA ALA A 60 -18.11 -12.13 -2.04
C ALA A 60 -18.81 -11.08 -1.16
N GLU A 61 -19.86 -11.51 -0.46
CA GLU A 61 -20.44 -10.71 0.62
C GLU A 61 -19.35 -10.35 1.64
N LEU A 62 -19.35 -9.08 2.08
CA LEU A 62 -18.44 -8.62 3.13
C LEU A 62 -18.54 -9.58 4.32
N PRO A 63 -17.43 -10.21 4.75
CA PRO A 63 -17.49 -11.17 5.83
C PRO A 63 -17.99 -10.46 7.08
N SER A 64 -19.08 -10.96 7.66
CA SER A 64 -19.60 -10.45 8.93
C SER A 64 -18.66 -10.90 10.05
N PRO A 65 -17.88 -10.00 10.67
CA PRO A 65 -16.88 -10.41 11.63
C PRO A 65 -17.57 -10.78 12.95
N ALA A 66 -17.77 -12.08 13.18
CA ALA A 66 -18.10 -12.59 14.51
C ALA A 66 -16.84 -12.55 15.40
N GLY A 67 -16.50 -11.36 15.90
CA GLY A 67 -15.54 -11.16 17.00
C GLY A 67 -14.12 -10.70 16.64
N TRP A 68 -13.77 -10.56 15.36
CA TRP A 68 -12.43 -10.08 14.92
C TRP A 68 -12.54 -9.18 13.69
N ARG A 69 -11.82 -8.06 13.64
CA ARG A 69 -11.77 -7.16 12.48
C ARG A 69 -10.35 -7.14 11.89
N PRO A 70 -10.20 -7.25 10.55
CA PRO A 70 -8.91 -7.04 9.92
C PRO A 70 -8.44 -5.60 10.05
N VAL A 71 -7.14 -5.37 9.87
CA VAL A 71 -6.56 -4.01 9.86
C VAL A 71 -7.11 -3.20 8.69
N ARG A 72 -7.31 -3.86 7.55
CA ARG A 72 -8.01 -3.33 6.39
C ARG A 72 -8.54 -4.48 5.51
N TYR A 73 -9.47 -4.14 4.65
CA TYR A 73 -9.85 -4.96 3.50
C TYR A 73 -9.11 -4.47 2.25
N GLN A 74 -8.94 -5.34 1.27
CA GLN A 74 -8.55 -4.94 -0.08
C GLN A 74 -9.36 -5.68 -1.13
N VAL A 75 -9.59 -5.04 -2.28
CA VAL A 75 -10.34 -5.62 -3.39
C VAL A 75 -9.78 -5.14 -4.72
N ASP A 76 -9.69 -6.06 -5.68
CA ASP A 76 -9.48 -5.75 -7.08
C ASP A 76 -10.84 -5.43 -7.72
N CYS A 77 -10.96 -4.25 -8.32
CA CYS A 77 -12.23 -3.71 -8.79
C CYS A 77 -12.19 -3.52 -10.30
N ALA A 78 -13.09 -4.18 -11.04
CA ALA A 78 -13.25 -3.90 -12.46
C ALA A 78 -13.75 -2.47 -12.68
N ALA A 79 -13.51 -1.90 -13.87
CA ALA A 79 -13.93 -0.53 -14.18
C ALA A 79 -15.46 -0.37 -14.10
N GLU A 80 -16.20 -1.38 -14.55
CA GLU A 80 -17.66 -1.44 -14.47
C GLU A 80 -18.24 -1.56 -13.05
N GLU A 81 -17.45 -2.03 -12.08
CA GLU A 81 -17.89 -2.26 -10.69
C GLU A 81 -17.55 -1.08 -9.77
N LEU A 82 -16.84 -0.07 -10.28
CA LEU A 82 -16.33 1.02 -9.46
C LEU A 82 -17.45 1.80 -8.75
N GLU A 83 -18.59 2.04 -9.40
CA GLU A 83 -19.72 2.74 -8.79
C GLU A 83 -20.30 1.96 -7.61
N ASP A 84 -20.42 0.64 -7.75
CA ASP A 84 -20.91 -0.24 -6.69
C ASP A 84 -19.93 -0.27 -5.50
N VAL A 85 -18.62 -0.36 -5.78
CA VAL A 85 -17.58 -0.35 -4.74
C VAL A 85 -17.52 0.98 -3.99
N LEU A 86 -17.71 2.11 -4.68
CA LEU A 86 -17.77 3.43 -4.05
C LEU A 86 -18.92 3.53 -3.04
N ALA A 87 -20.03 2.83 -3.26
CA ALA A 87 -21.17 2.80 -2.34
C ALA A 87 -20.97 1.86 -1.12
N ILE A 88 -19.93 1.02 -1.12
CA ILE A 88 -19.67 0.10 -0.01
C ILE A 88 -19.29 0.88 1.25
N THR A 89 -19.92 0.54 2.38
CA THR A 89 -19.45 0.97 3.70
C THR A 89 -18.74 -0.21 4.38
N ALA A 90 -17.42 -0.20 4.36
CA ALA A 90 -16.63 -1.28 4.95
C ALA A 90 -16.51 -1.12 6.49
N PRO A 91 -16.51 -2.24 7.24
CA PRO A 91 -16.38 -2.22 8.70
C PRO A 91 -14.95 -1.92 9.21
N ALA A 92 -13.99 -1.82 8.30
CA ALA A 92 -12.59 -1.41 8.48
C ALA A 92 -12.14 -0.69 7.20
N PRO A 93 -11.00 0.02 7.18
CA PRO A 93 -10.51 0.69 5.96
C PRO A 93 -10.50 -0.26 4.76
N LEU A 94 -10.91 0.24 3.58
CA LEU A 94 -10.97 -0.53 2.34
C LEU A 94 -9.99 0.04 1.32
N VAL A 95 -9.04 -0.78 0.90
CA VAL A 95 -8.18 -0.50 -0.26
C VAL A 95 -8.87 -1.02 -1.52
N VAL A 96 -8.96 -0.19 -2.55
CA VAL A 96 -9.54 -0.57 -3.83
C VAL A 96 -8.50 -0.41 -4.92
N TYR A 97 -8.18 -1.50 -5.63
CA TYR A 97 -7.29 -1.48 -6.79
C TYR A 97 -8.14 -1.42 -8.07
N PRO A 98 -8.39 -0.23 -8.65
CA PRO A 98 -9.21 -0.11 -9.85
C PRO A 98 -8.46 -0.58 -11.10
N HIS A 99 -9.07 -1.50 -11.83
CA HIS A 99 -8.62 -1.93 -13.16
C HIS A 99 -9.16 -0.99 -14.26
N VAL A 100 -8.81 0.29 -14.13
CA VAL A 100 -9.12 1.33 -15.12
C VAL A 100 -7.93 1.63 -16.02
N PRO A 101 -8.12 2.21 -17.22
CA PRO A 101 -7.02 2.74 -18.02
C PRO A 101 -6.25 3.85 -17.30
N ASP A 102 -4.98 4.03 -17.65
CA ASP A 102 -4.10 5.03 -17.06
C ASP A 102 -4.68 6.46 -17.07
N ALA A 103 -5.35 6.84 -18.16
CA ALA A 103 -5.99 8.16 -18.30
C ALA A 103 -7.15 8.40 -17.30
N ALA A 104 -7.72 7.34 -16.70
CA ALA A 104 -8.82 7.42 -15.75
C ALA A 104 -8.37 7.16 -14.30
N LEU A 105 -7.10 6.85 -14.06
CA LEU A 105 -6.58 6.44 -12.76
C LEU A 105 -6.69 7.55 -11.71
N ALA A 106 -6.34 8.79 -12.06
CA ALA A 106 -6.43 9.93 -11.15
C ALA A 106 -7.88 10.25 -10.77
N ASP A 107 -8.81 10.14 -11.71
CA ASP A 107 -10.23 10.36 -11.44
C ASP A 107 -10.82 9.26 -10.55
N ALA A 108 -10.44 8.00 -10.77
CA ALA A 108 -10.82 6.89 -9.89
C ALA A 108 -10.28 7.10 -8.46
N ALA A 109 -9.01 7.52 -8.32
CA ALA A 109 -8.40 7.80 -7.01
C ALA A 109 -9.13 8.92 -6.26
N ARG A 110 -9.55 9.98 -6.97
CA ARG A 110 -10.34 11.06 -6.40
C ARG A 110 -11.69 10.54 -5.91
N ALA A 111 -12.43 9.80 -6.74
CA ALA A 111 -13.72 9.24 -6.36
C ALA A 111 -13.61 8.31 -5.14
N LEU A 112 -12.60 7.44 -5.11
CA LEU A 112 -12.34 6.55 -3.97
C LEU A 112 -12.07 7.33 -2.69
N THR A 113 -11.24 8.37 -2.76
CA THR A 113 -10.93 9.23 -1.62
C THR A 113 -12.18 9.95 -1.11
N GLU A 114 -13.00 10.50 -1.99
CA GLU A 114 -14.26 11.17 -1.65
C GLU A 114 -15.27 10.20 -0.99
N ALA A 115 -15.25 8.93 -1.39
CA ALA A 115 -16.04 7.86 -0.76
C ALA A 115 -15.46 7.35 0.57
N GLY A 116 -14.29 7.84 0.99
CA GLY A 116 -13.62 7.41 2.22
C GLY A 116 -12.82 6.10 2.09
N HIS A 117 -12.58 5.65 0.86
CA HIS A 117 -11.74 4.48 0.55
C HIS A 117 -10.29 4.88 0.33
N ILE A 118 -9.39 3.90 0.45
CA ILE A 118 -7.96 4.06 0.17
C ILE A 118 -7.71 3.65 -1.29
N PRO A 119 -7.20 4.55 -2.14
CA PRO A 119 -6.85 4.19 -3.51
C PRO A 119 -5.68 3.19 -3.56
N GLY A 120 -5.82 2.16 -4.38
CA GLY A 120 -4.79 1.18 -4.69
C GLY A 120 -4.14 1.46 -6.05
N LEU A 121 -2.82 1.45 -6.11
CA LEU A 121 -2.03 1.59 -7.33
C LEU A 121 -1.52 0.22 -7.76
N THR A 122 -2.01 -0.31 -8.88
CA THR A 122 -1.50 -1.58 -9.44
C THR A 122 -0.11 -1.38 -10.05
N ALA A 123 0.67 -2.46 -10.15
CA ALA A 123 1.97 -2.43 -10.83
C ALA A 123 1.83 -2.13 -12.34
N GLY A 124 2.92 -1.69 -12.97
CA GLY A 124 3.01 -1.52 -14.43
C GLY A 124 2.32 -0.26 -14.99
N ARG A 125 1.97 0.71 -14.16
CA ARG A 125 1.37 1.98 -14.58
C ARG A 125 2.39 2.91 -15.22
N GLY A 126 1.96 3.71 -16.20
CA GLY A 126 2.81 4.72 -16.84
C GLY A 126 3.17 5.86 -15.89
N ALA A 127 4.33 6.49 -16.13
CA ALA A 127 4.84 7.56 -15.27
C ALA A 127 3.90 8.78 -15.21
N ASP A 128 3.23 9.12 -16.32
CA ASP A 128 2.23 10.18 -16.36
C ASP A 128 1.03 9.86 -15.45
N ALA A 129 0.54 8.62 -15.51
CA ALA A 129 -0.59 8.18 -14.70
C ALA A 129 -0.26 8.18 -13.21
N ILE A 130 0.95 7.74 -12.83
CA ILE A 130 1.42 7.78 -11.44
C ILE A 130 1.57 9.22 -10.96
N ALA A 131 2.12 10.12 -11.79
CA ALA A 131 2.26 11.53 -11.43
C ALA A 131 0.90 12.21 -11.21
N ASP A 132 -0.06 11.97 -12.10
CA ASP A 132 -1.41 12.53 -11.97
C ASP A 132 -2.15 11.92 -10.77
N PHE A 133 -1.98 10.62 -10.51
CA PHE A 133 -2.50 9.94 -9.31
C PHE A 133 -1.93 10.54 -8.01
N LEU A 134 -0.61 10.70 -7.92
CA LEU A 134 0.03 11.28 -6.74
C LEU A 134 -0.31 12.76 -6.54
N SER A 135 -0.58 13.50 -7.62
CA SER A 135 -1.06 14.88 -7.54
C SER A 135 -2.42 14.98 -6.85
N VAL A 136 -3.32 14.01 -7.07
CA VAL A 136 -4.59 13.92 -6.34
C VAL A 136 -4.34 13.70 -4.85
N LEU A 137 -3.45 12.77 -4.52
CA LEU A 137 -3.18 12.36 -3.14
C LEU A 137 -2.38 13.38 -2.33
N ALA A 138 -1.57 14.22 -2.96
CA ALA A 138 -0.83 15.29 -2.30
C ALA A 138 -1.75 16.30 -1.57
N HIS A 139 -3.05 16.31 -1.90
CA HIS A 139 -4.07 17.15 -1.28
C HIS A 139 -5.16 16.35 -0.57
N ALA A 140 -5.06 15.02 -0.54
CA ALA A 140 -5.99 14.15 0.14
C ALA A 140 -5.58 13.93 1.60
N ASP A 141 -6.57 13.72 2.46
CA ASP A 141 -6.33 13.27 3.85
C ASP A 141 -6.12 11.74 3.94
N THR A 142 -6.06 11.06 2.78
CA THR A 142 -5.87 9.62 2.66
C THR A 142 -4.55 9.30 1.95
N GLY A 143 -3.85 8.28 2.45
CA GLY A 143 -2.74 7.67 1.72
C GLY A 143 -3.23 6.69 0.66
N TYR A 144 -2.28 5.94 0.07
CA TYR A 144 -2.52 4.89 -0.91
C TYR A 144 -1.75 3.61 -0.61
N ALA A 145 -2.24 2.52 -1.18
CA ALA A 145 -1.53 1.25 -1.20
C ALA A 145 -1.01 0.99 -2.63
N ALA A 146 0.13 0.34 -2.77
CA ALA A 146 0.69 0.01 -4.08
C ALA A 146 0.97 -1.48 -4.23
N ARG A 147 1.04 -1.94 -5.48
CA ARG A 147 1.63 -3.23 -5.87
C ARG A 147 2.87 -2.97 -6.71
N ALA A 148 3.92 -3.73 -6.48
CA ALA A 148 5.20 -3.63 -7.17
C ALA A 148 5.71 -5.01 -7.57
N THR A 149 6.40 -5.10 -8.71
CA THR A 149 6.94 -6.37 -9.23
C THR A 149 8.29 -6.74 -8.61
N GLY A 150 8.95 -5.79 -7.93
CA GLY A 150 10.25 -6.02 -7.31
C GLY A 150 10.83 -4.75 -6.69
N THR A 151 12.11 -4.81 -6.36
CA THR A 151 12.82 -3.76 -5.61
C THR A 151 12.86 -2.43 -6.36
N ASP A 152 13.11 -2.44 -7.67
CA ASP A 152 13.21 -1.21 -8.48
C ASP A 152 11.90 -0.42 -8.46
N ASP A 153 10.76 -1.12 -8.59
CA ASP A 153 9.43 -0.52 -8.49
C ASP A 153 9.18 0.09 -7.10
N VAL A 154 9.56 -0.62 -6.03
CA VAL A 154 9.43 -0.12 -4.65
C VAL A 154 10.22 1.18 -4.46
N VAL A 155 11.48 1.20 -4.93
CA VAL A 155 12.36 2.37 -4.84
C VAL A 155 11.80 3.53 -5.67
N ALA A 156 11.29 3.24 -6.88
CA ALA A 156 10.66 4.24 -7.73
C ALA A 156 9.40 4.85 -7.09
N LEU A 157 8.55 4.03 -6.47
CA LEU A 157 7.36 4.50 -5.74
C LEU A 157 7.71 5.38 -4.54
N LEU A 158 8.74 5.01 -3.77
CA LEU A 158 9.25 5.83 -2.67
C LEU A 158 9.78 7.18 -3.17
N ALA A 159 10.61 7.17 -4.22
CA ALA A 159 11.15 8.38 -4.82
C ALA A 159 10.04 9.29 -5.38
N ALA A 160 9.06 8.70 -6.08
CA ALA A 160 7.89 9.39 -6.61
C ALA A 160 7.05 10.05 -5.49
N THR A 161 6.83 9.33 -4.39
CA THR A 161 6.10 9.86 -3.23
C THR A 161 6.83 11.03 -2.60
N VAL A 162 8.16 10.91 -2.40
CA VAL A 162 8.99 12.02 -1.89
C VAL A 162 8.95 13.21 -2.83
N ALA A 163 9.02 12.98 -4.14
CA ALA A 163 8.93 14.04 -5.14
C ALA A 163 7.58 14.76 -5.08
N ALA A 164 6.47 14.02 -5.04
CA ALA A 164 5.13 14.58 -4.90
C ALA A 164 4.98 15.44 -3.64
N LEU A 165 5.40 14.93 -2.48
CA LEU A 165 5.35 15.64 -1.21
C LEU A 165 6.22 16.90 -1.16
N SER A 166 7.30 16.92 -1.95
CA SER A 166 8.25 18.03 -1.97
C SER A 166 8.07 18.97 -3.16
N GLY A 167 7.10 18.71 -4.05
CA GLY A 167 6.87 19.48 -5.28
C GLY A 167 7.94 19.31 -6.38
N PHE A 168 8.70 18.21 -6.38
CA PHE A 168 9.61 17.87 -7.48
C PHE A 168 8.87 17.11 -8.59
N ASP A 169 9.54 16.94 -9.74
CA ASP A 169 8.99 16.18 -10.85
C ASP A 169 8.93 14.68 -10.51
N VAL A 170 7.71 14.17 -10.38
CA VAL A 170 7.42 12.76 -10.12
C VAL A 170 7.90 11.87 -11.26
N ARG A 171 7.82 12.34 -12.52
CA ARG A 171 8.21 11.56 -13.70
C ARG A 171 9.71 11.31 -13.71
N ASP A 172 10.48 12.35 -13.39
CA ASP A 172 11.92 12.25 -13.24
C ASP A 172 12.31 11.32 -12.08
N ALA A 173 11.62 11.44 -10.93
CA ALA A 173 11.86 10.58 -9.77
C ALA A 173 11.54 9.10 -10.03
N LEU A 174 10.55 8.80 -10.87
CA LEU A 174 10.25 7.43 -11.31
C LEU A 174 11.32 6.90 -12.27
N ALA A 175 11.78 7.73 -13.23
CA ALA A 175 12.75 7.33 -14.22
C ALA A 175 14.18 7.18 -13.65
N THR A 176 14.54 8.02 -12.67
CA THR A 176 15.85 8.03 -12.02
C THR A 176 15.70 8.21 -10.51
N PRO A 177 15.32 7.15 -9.77
CA PRO A 177 15.13 7.23 -8.33
C PRO A 177 16.40 7.61 -7.56
N ASP A 178 16.35 8.68 -6.77
CA ASP A 178 17.47 9.13 -5.94
C ASP A 178 17.51 8.40 -4.58
N VAL A 179 18.15 7.23 -4.58
CA VAL A 179 18.37 6.42 -3.36
C VAL A 179 19.16 7.19 -2.30
N THR A 180 20.10 8.06 -2.69
CA THR A 180 20.90 8.84 -1.73
C THR A 180 20.02 9.82 -0.96
N ARG A 181 19.04 10.42 -1.65
CA ARG A 181 18.04 11.28 -1.03
C ARG A 181 17.12 10.50 -0.10
N LEU A 182 16.64 9.31 -0.51
CA LEU A 182 15.81 8.45 0.34
C LEU A 182 16.52 8.09 1.67
N ARG A 183 17.82 7.76 1.62
CA ARG A 183 18.63 7.48 2.82
C ARG A 183 18.80 8.68 3.75
N ARG A 184 18.67 9.90 3.23
CA ARG A 184 18.92 11.16 3.96
C ARG A 184 17.64 11.84 4.41
N LEU A 185 16.49 11.18 4.27
CA LEU A 185 15.23 11.72 4.79
C LEU A 185 15.34 11.89 6.30
N VAL A 186 14.97 13.07 6.77
CA VAL A 186 14.78 13.31 8.21
C VAL A 186 13.55 12.52 8.70
N PRO A 187 13.46 12.20 10.00
CA PRO A 187 12.36 11.38 10.54
C PRO A 187 10.96 11.89 10.20
N GLU A 188 10.76 13.21 10.18
CA GLU A 188 9.49 13.85 9.83
C GLU A 188 9.12 13.64 8.36
N ALA A 189 10.11 13.71 7.46
CA ALA A 189 9.90 13.44 6.04
C ALA A 189 9.61 11.96 5.79
N ALA A 190 10.31 11.05 6.49
CA ALA A 190 10.02 9.63 6.43
C ALA A 190 8.61 9.31 6.98
N ALA A 191 8.18 10.01 8.03
CA ALA A 191 6.82 9.89 8.56
C ALA A 191 5.76 10.34 7.54
N ALA A 192 5.94 11.50 6.91
CA ALA A 192 5.04 11.99 5.87
C ALA A 192 4.96 11.02 4.68
N VAL A 193 6.07 10.42 4.26
CA VAL A 193 6.06 9.39 3.21
C VAL A 193 5.24 8.18 3.63
N ARG A 194 5.33 7.71 4.88
CA ARG A 194 4.52 6.58 5.38
C ARG A 194 3.04 6.91 5.56
N GLU A 195 2.69 8.18 5.76
CA GLU A 195 1.29 8.63 5.80
C GLU A 195 0.67 8.62 4.40
N ILE A 196 1.47 8.87 3.37
CA ILE A 196 1.01 8.84 1.97
C ILE A 196 1.13 7.44 1.35
N LEU A 197 2.30 6.80 1.35
CA LEU A 197 2.49 5.43 0.88
C LEU A 197 2.35 4.47 2.06
N LEU A 198 1.15 3.92 2.22
CA LEU A 198 0.77 3.12 3.39
C LEU A 198 1.39 1.72 3.39
N VAL A 199 1.54 1.14 2.20
CA VAL A 199 2.02 -0.23 2.00
C VAL A 199 2.41 -0.46 0.54
N VAL A 200 3.34 -1.39 0.31
CA VAL A 200 3.64 -1.95 -1.00
C VAL A 200 3.53 -3.47 -0.94
N GLU A 201 2.59 -4.03 -1.69
CA GLU A 201 2.48 -5.47 -1.90
C GLU A 201 3.45 -5.92 -2.99
N VAL A 202 4.26 -6.94 -2.69
CA VAL A 202 5.26 -7.52 -3.60
C VAL A 202 5.16 -9.04 -3.61
N ASP A 203 5.58 -9.66 -4.72
CA ASP A 203 5.52 -11.11 -4.89
C ASP A 203 6.58 -11.86 -4.05
N ASP A 204 7.76 -11.27 -3.84
CA ASP A 204 8.84 -11.88 -3.06
C ASP A 204 9.42 -10.87 -2.05
N THR A 205 8.81 -10.85 -0.86
CA THR A 205 9.25 -9.95 0.22
C THR A 205 10.68 -10.22 0.70
N ASP A 206 11.15 -11.46 0.69
CA ASP A 206 12.50 -11.81 1.17
C ASP A 206 13.57 -11.26 0.23
N THR A 207 13.37 -11.40 -1.08
CA THR A 207 14.25 -10.83 -2.10
C THR A 207 14.25 -9.30 -2.01
N VAL A 208 13.08 -8.66 -1.91
CA VAL A 208 12.98 -7.20 -1.84
C VAL A 208 13.62 -6.65 -0.56
N VAL A 209 13.39 -7.27 0.60
CA VAL A 209 14.03 -6.87 1.87
C VAL A 209 15.55 -6.94 1.76
N ARG A 210 16.09 -8.04 1.21
CA ARG A 210 17.52 -8.22 1.03
C ARG A 210 18.13 -7.14 0.13
N GLU A 211 17.46 -6.80 -0.95
CA GLU A 211 17.96 -5.82 -1.94
C GLU A 211 17.85 -4.38 -1.43
N LEU A 212 16.75 -4.03 -0.77
CA LEU A 212 16.63 -2.75 -0.06
C LEU A 212 17.70 -2.62 1.04
N GLY A 213 18.05 -3.72 1.69
CA GLY A 213 19.16 -3.79 2.64
C GLY A 213 20.52 -3.52 1.98
N ALA A 214 20.78 -4.07 0.80
CA ALA A 214 21.98 -3.78 0.02
C ALA A 214 22.04 -2.31 -0.47
N LEU A 215 20.87 -1.66 -0.57
CA LEU A 215 20.73 -0.24 -0.84
C LEU A 215 20.77 0.62 0.43
N ASP A 216 21.21 0.10 1.59
CA ASP A 216 21.29 0.81 2.88
C ASP A 216 20.03 1.64 3.22
N LEU A 217 18.84 1.22 2.76
CA LEU A 217 17.58 1.90 3.08
C LEU A 217 16.96 1.40 4.39
N THR A 218 17.57 0.39 5.00
CA THR A 218 17.09 -0.35 6.17
C THR A 218 17.70 0.11 7.49
N THR A 219 18.54 1.15 7.49
CA THR A 219 19.29 1.56 8.69
C THR A 219 18.38 1.96 9.85
N ASP A 220 18.53 1.20 10.95
CA ASP A 220 18.03 1.45 12.31
C ASP A 220 18.36 2.86 12.83
#